data_AF-A0A830CM08-F1
#
_entry.id   AF-A0A830CM08-F1
#
_cell.length_a   1.000
_cell.length_b   1.000
_cell.length_c   1.000
_cell.angle_alpha   90.00
_cell.angle_beta   90.00
_cell.angle_gamma   90.00
#
_symmetry.space_group_name_H-M   'P 1'
#
loop_
_entity.id
_entity.type
_entity.pdbx_description
1 polymer ?
#
loop_
_entity_poly.entity_id
_entity_poly.type
_entity_poly.pdbx_seq_one_letter_code
_entity_poly.pdbx_strand_id
1 'polypeptide(L)'
;MSYANTSRGRVVSLKAKLAKNSKSGKLVIEFLHEMRAIADDLALAQSPISEEDLVVHVITQLGSEFNSIVVALRVCETPLPFPSCLIYSPTLKG
;
A
#
# COMPACT_ATOMS: atom_id res chain seq x y z
N MET A 1 -23.15 -7.50 -31.44
CA MET A 1 -22.92 -6.11 -30.96
C MET A 1 -22.72 -6.16 -29.45
N SER A 2 -21.52 -5.93 -28.92
CA SER A 2 -21.33 -5.81 -27.47
C SER A 2 -20.28 -4.74 -27.16
N TYR A 3 -20.73 -3.48 -27.21
CA TYR A 3 -19.99 -2.29 -26.78
C TYR A 3 -20.66 -1.65 -25.55
N ALA A 4 -21.25 -2.48 -24.67
CA ALA A 4 -21.67 -2.06 -23.33
C ALA A 4 -20.57 -2.28 -22.26
N ASN A 5 -19.40 -2.80 -22.67
CA ASN A 5 -18.43 -3.42 -21.76
C ASN A 5 -17.33 -2.48 -21.22
N THR A 6 -17.27 -1.22 -21.65
CA THR A 6 -16.19 -0.30 -21.27
C THR A 6 -16.28 0.16 -19.81
N SER A 7 -17.48 0.33 -19.22
CA SER A 7 -17.61 0.81 -17.83
C SER A 7 -17.47 -0.31 -16.80
N ARG A 8 -18.26 -1.39 -16.93
CA ARG A 8 -18.26 -2.52 -15.99
C ARG A 8 -16.96 -3.32 -16.07
N GLY A 9 -16.42 -3.55 -17.27
CA GLY A 9 -15.14 -4.25 -17.45
C GLY A 9 -13.97 -3.46 -16.86
N ARG A 10 -13.97 -2.13 -16.99
CA ARG A 10 -12.96 -1.26 -16.39
C ARG A 10 -13.03 -1.29 -14.86
N VAL A 11 -14.21 -1.17 -14.27
CA VAL A 11 -14.40 -1.25 -12.81
C VAL A 11 -13.92 -2.61 -12.27
N VAL A 12 -14.29 -3.72 -12.92
CA VAL A 12 -13.86 -5.07 -12.50
C VAL A 12 -12.34 -5.22 -12.61
N SER A 13 -11.73 -4.73 -13.69
CA SER A 13 -10.27 -4.76 -13.86
C SER A 13 -9.54 -3.91 -12.80
N LEU A 14 -10.06 -2.73 -12.48
CA LEU A 14 -9.50 -1.87 -11.44
C LEU A 14 -9.60 -2.49 -10.05
N LYS A 15 -10.76 -3.10 -9.71
CA LYS A 15 -10.91 -3.85 -8.45
C LYS A 15 -9.98 -5.06 -8.38
N ALA A 16 -9.79 -5.79 -9.49
CA ALA A 16 -8.83 -6.88 -9.56
C ALA A 16 -7.38 -6.40 -9.40
N LYS A 17 -7.03 -5.25 -9.99
CA LYS A 17 -5.73 -4.60 -9.78
C LYS A 17 -5.53 -4.20 -8.32
N LEU A 18 -6.54 -3.63 -7.68
CA LEU A 18 -6.50 -3.29 -6.25
C LEU A 18 -6.26 -4.53 -5.39
N ALA A 19 -6.96 -5.64 -5.66
CA ALA A 19 -6.83 -6.88 -4.91
C ALA A 19 -5.52 -7.66 -5.17
N LYS A 20 -4.83 -7.40 -6.28
CA LYS A 20 -3.60 -8.12 -6.68
C LYS A 20 -2.33 -7.28 -6.49
N ASN A 21 -2.45 -6.02 -6.10
CA ASN A 21 -1.29 -5.18 -5.90
C ASN A 21 -0.65 -5.52 -4.54
N SER A 22 0.30 -6.46 -4.55
CA SER A 22 1.17 -6.70 -3.41
C SER A 22 2.31 -5.68 -3.43
N LYS A 23 2.67 -5.16 -2.25
CA LYS A 23 3.80 -4.25 -2.04
C LYS A 23 5.17 -4.86 -2.42
N SER A 24 5.21 -6.13 -2.81
CA SER A 24 6.40 -6.96 -3.01
C SER A 24 7.45 -6.25 -3.90
N GLY A 25 8.49 -5.71 -3.27
CA GLY A 25 9.63 -5.06 -3.92
C GLY A 25 9.51 -3.54 -4.12
N LYS A 26 8.39 -2.90 -3.72
CA LYS A 26 8.19 -1.44 -3.86
C LYS A 26 8.33 -0.72 -2.52
N LEU A 27 8.70 0.57 -2.56
CA LEU A 27 8.66 1.40 -1.36
C LEU A 27 7.20 1.52 -0.86
N VAL A 28 7.00 1.62 0.46
CA VAL A 28 5.65 1.77 1.05
C VAL A 28 4.92 2.96 0.42
N ILE A 29 5.64 4.06 0.19
CA ILE A 29 5.08 5.28 -0.40
C ILE A 29 4.60 5.08 -1.84
N GLU A 30 5.35 4.34 -2.66
CA GLU A 30 4.97 4.04 -4.05
C GLU A 30 3.73 3.14 -4.08
N PHE A 31 3.70 2.14 -3.20
CA PHE A 31 2.54 1.26 -3.04
C PHE A 31 1.27 2.03 -2.64
N LEU A 32 1.37 2.93 -1.66
CA LEU A 32 0.24 3.78 -1.24
C LEU A 32 -0.21 4.71 -2.36
N HIS A 33 0.73 5.26 -3.13
CA HIS A 33 0.40 6.11 -4.28
C HIS A 33 -0.36 5.34 -5.35
N GLU A 34 0.06 4.10 -5.66
CA GLU A 34 -0.64 3.24 -6.61
C GLU A 34 -2.03 2.83 -6.12
N MET A 35 -2.18 2.49 -4.84
CA MET A 35 -3.47 2.18 -4.22
C MET A 35 -4.45 3.36 -4.36
N ARG A 36 -3.98 4.58 -4.08
CA ARG A 36 -4.76 5.80 -4.24
C ARG A 36 -5.11 6.08 -5.70
N ALA A 37 -4.15 5.95 -6.61
CA ALA A 37 -4.41 6.13 -8.04
C ALA A 37 -5.49 5.18 -8.57
N ILE A 38 -5.51 3.92 -8.11
CA ILE A 38 -6.57 2.96 -8.49
C ILE A 38 -7.93 3.36 -7.89
N ALA A 39 -7.96 3.88 -6.66
CA ALA A 39 -9.18 4.37 -6.03
C ALA A 39 -9.74 5.61 -6.75
N ASP A 40 -8.87 6.53 -7.20
CA ASP A 40 -9.25 7.69 -7.99
C ASP A 40 -9.82 7.27 -9.36
N ASP A 41 -9.18 6.31 -10.03
CA ASP A 41 -9.64 5.75 -11.31
C ASP A 41 -11.02 5.04 -11.16
N LEU A 42 -11.26 4.42 -10.00
CA LEU A 42 -12.55 3.84 -9.63
C LEU A 42 -13.61 4.91 -9.34
N ALA A 43 -13.25 6.00 -8.68
CA ALA A 43 -14.12 7.15 -8.50
C ALA A 43 -14.51 7.78 -9.83
N LEU A 44 -13.56 7.95 -10.76
CA LEU A 44 -13.81 8.41 -12.14
C LEU A 44 -14.72 7.44 -12.91
N ALA A 45 -14.66 6.15 -12.61
CA ALA A 45 -15.55 5.13 -13.19
C ALA A 45 -16.94 5.06 -12.51
N GLN A 46 -17.31 6.05 -11.67
CA GLN A 46 -18.55 6.09 -10.89
C GLN A 46 -18.71 4.92 -9.90
N SER A 47 -17.58 4.36 -9.46
CA SER A 47 -17.52 3.30 -8.44
C SER A 47 -16.51 3.67 -7.35
N PRO A 48 -16.68 4.79 -6.63
CA PRO A 48 -15.76 5.21 -5.59
C PRO A 48 -15.61 4.15 -4.50
N ILE A 49 -14.42 4.09 -3.90
CA ILE A 49 -14.13 3.29 -2.70
C ILE A 49 -14.00 4.26 -1.54
N SER A 50 -14.62 3.94 -0.40
CA SER A 50 -14.50 4.72 0.82
C SER A 50 -13.08 4.69 1.37
N GLU A 51 -12.66 5.74 2.07
CA GLU A 51 -11.32 5.80 2.65
C GLU A 51 -11.05 4.65 3.64
N GLU A 52 -12.05 4.28 4.44
CA GLU A 52 -12.00 3.12 5.34
C GLU A 52 -11.73 1.81 4.61
N ASP A 53 -12.45 1.55 3.50
CA ASP A 53 -12.28 0.34 2.69
C ASP A 53 -10.91 0.32 2.02
N LEU A 54 -10.42 1.48 1.55
CA LEU A 54 -9.09 1.60 0.97
C LEU A 54 -8.01 1.27 1.99
N VAL A 55 -8.14 1.76 3.24
CA VAL A 55 -7.22 1.46 4.34
C VAL A 55 -7.23 -0.03 4.67
N VAL A 56 -8.41 -0.67 4.73
CA VAL A 56 -8.53 -2.13 4.94
C VAL A 56 -7.82 -2.91 3.82
N HIS A 57 -7.98 -2.50 2.56
CA HIS A 57 -7.28 -3.11 1.44
C HIS A 57 -5.77 -2.96 1.56
N VAL A 58 -5.29 -1.75 1.86
CA VAL A 58 -3.86 -1.47 2.08
C VAL A 58 -3.28 -2.36 3.18
N ILE A 59 -3.93 -2.44 4.35
CA ILE A 59 -3.45 -3.26 5.48
C ILE A 59 -3.45 -4.74 5.12
N THR A 60 -4.50 -5.21 4.45
CA THR A 60 -4.64 -6.61 4.01
C THR A 60 -3.54 -7.00 3.01
N GLN A 61 -3.22 -6.11 2.07
CA GLN A 61 -2.17 -6.33 1.07
C GLN A 61 -0.75 -6.17 1.63
N LEU A 62 -0.58 -5.41 2.71
CA LEU A 62 0.69 -5.30 3.44
C LEU A 62 0.94 -6.52 4.32
N GLY A 63 -0.09 -7.13 4.89
CA GLY A 63 0.03 -8.35 5.70
C GLY A 63 1.10 -8.23 6.80
N SER A 64 2.13 -9.07 6.76
CA SER A 64 3.23 -9.05 7.72
C SER A 64 4.15 -7.83 7.62
N GLU A 65 4.22 -7.16 6.46
CA GLU A 65 5.01 -5.94 6.29
C GLU A 65 4.42 -4.76 7.07
N PHE A 66 3.10 -4.73 7.27
CA PHE A 66 2.47 -3.74 8.15
C PHE A 66 3.02 -3.86 9.58
N ASN A 67 3.17 -5.08 10.08
CA ASN A 67 3.76 -5.32 11.39
C ASN A 67 5.22 -4.82 11.43
N SER A 68 6.03 -5.10 10.41
CA SER A 68 7.39 -4.56 10.31
C SER A 68 7.43 -3.04 10.33
N ILE A 69 6.49 -2.35 9.67
CA ILE A 69 6.38 -0.88 9.67
C ILE A 69 5.98 -0.39 11.08
N VAL A 70 4.99 -1.01 11.72
CA VAL A 70 4.54 -0.63 13.08
C VAL A 70 5.65 -0.86 14.10
N VAL A 71 6.40 -1.95 13.97
CA VAL A 71 7.57 -2.23 14.82
C VAL A 71 8.65 -1.18 14.60
N ALA A 72 8.98 -0.83 13.34
CA ALA A 72 9.93 0.23 13.04
C ALA A 72 9.48 1.59 13.60
N LEU A 73 8.19 1.91 13.52
CA LEU A 73 7.61 3.13 14.08
C LEU A 73 7.73 3.15 15.61
N ARG A 74 7.37 2.05 16.28
CA ARG A 74 7.47 1.89 17.73
C ARG A 74 8.92 1.99 18.23
N VAL A 75 9.87 1.44 17.48
CA VAL A 75 11.30 1.56 17.79
C VAL A 75 11.75 3.03 17.66
N CYS A 76 11.22 3.77 16.69
CA CYS A 76 11.49 5.19 16.50
C CYS A 76 10.82 6.11 17.54
N GLU A 77 9.73 5.66 18.19
CA GLU A 77 9.09 6.36 19.31
C GLU A 77 9.83 6.22 20.64
N THR A 78 10.86 5.36 20.72
CA THR A 78 11.82 5.47 21.82
C THR A 78 12.68 6.72 21.57
N PRO A 79 12.88 7.62 22.56
CA PRO A 79 13.71 8.80 22.41
C PRO A 79 15.18 8.38 22.33
N LEU A 80 15.56 7.81 21.20
CA LEU A 80 16.93 7.62 20.80
C LEU A 80 17.24 8.73 19.79
N PRO A 81 18.33 9.48 19.98
CA PRO A 81 18.71 10.50 19.02
C PRO A 81 18.84 9.85 17.64
N PHE A 82 18.26 10.48 16.61
CA PHE A 82 18.20 10.02 15.22
C PHE A 82 19.49 9.40 14.63
N PRO A 83 20.74 9.71 15.06
CA PRO A 83 21.93 9.05 14.52
C PRO A 83 22.12 7.59 14.96
N SER A 84 21.53 7.14 16.08
CA SER A 84 21.89 5.83 16.65
C SER A 84 21.12 4.64 16.06
N CYS A 85 20.01 4.87 15.36
CA CYS A 85 19.23 3.77 14.75
C CYS A 85 19.93 3.17 13.51
N LEU A 86 20.86 3.90 12.88
CA LEU A 86 21.67 3.43 11.75
C LEU A 86 22.92 2.63 12.16
N ILE A 87 23.18 2.46 13.47
CA ILE A 87 24.38 1.78 13.97
C ILE A 87 24.09 0.33 14.42
N TYR A 88 22.82 -0.05 14.63
CA TYR A 88 22.44 -1.41 15.02
C TYR A 88 22.20 -2.34 13.81
N SER A 89 23.03 -2.24 12.78
CA SER A 89 23.22 -3.36 11.83
C SER A 89 24.39 -4.20 12.34
N PRO A 90 24.18 -5.46 12.80
CA PRO A 90 25.24 -6.33 13.30
C PRO A 90 26.00 -6.96 12.14
N THR A 91 26.47 -6.16 11.19
CA THR A 91 27.39 -6.57 10.14
C THR A 91 28.15 -5.33 9.69
N LEU A 92 29.26 -5.05 10.37
CA LEU A 92 30.58 -4.92 9.74
C LEU A 92 31.63 -4.75 10.84
N LYS A 93 32.19 -5.90 11.18
CA LYS A 93 33.42 -6.16 11.93
C LYS A 93 34.62 -5.65 11.12
N GLY A 94 35.64 -5.12 11.80
CA GLY A 94 36.96 -4.84 11.21
C GLY A 94 37.71 -3.75 11.93
#